data_AF-A0A654U475-F1
#
_entry.id   AF-A0A654U475-F1
#
_cell.length_a   1.000
_cell.length_b   1.000
_cell.length_c   1.000
_cell.angle_alpha   90.00
_cell.angle_beta   90.00
_cell.angle_gamma   90.00
#
_symmetry.space_group_name_H-M   'P 1'
#
loop_
_entity.id
_entity.type
_entity.pdbx_description
1 polymer ?
#
loop_
_entity_poly.entity_id
_entity_poly.type
_entity_poly.pdbx_seq_one_letter_code
_entity_poly.pdbx_strand_id
1 'polypeptide(L)'
;MPMVWYIPPLSPVVDAVSRDGHDGEDLGNLFGALDALRIPIAYLAELFTAGDTEVVAGVLRRLAAMRCYMRDINLGRETQPHIPESVGMTEEQIYQMYRLLAVAKYEERYVIPTSYAGELPAAAMTDDMGCSLSVDGGPGMYESGPFGQGSPTPVPIAVESFHALQHAGSAATGGAGRSRVNLLNWDPNGAAAGLFPEPQPSKDVVQR
;
A
#
# COMPACT_ATOMS: atom_id res chain seq x y z
N MET A 1 2.32 6.97 -16.74
CA MET A 1 2.35 8.09 -15.79
C MET A 1 1.61 7.66 -14.54
N PRO A 2 2.27 7.57 -13.37
CA PRO A 2 1.60 7.23 -12.12
C PRO A 2 0.70 8.39 -11.64
N MET A 3 -0.42 8.04 -11.00
CA MET A 3 -1.41 9.00 -10.47
C MET A 3 -1.40 9.09 -8.94
N VAL A 4 -0.56 8.30 -8.26
CA VAL A 4 -0.38 8.30 -6.81
C VAL A 4 1.08 8.58 -6.50
N TRP A 5 1.32 9.52 -5.59
CA TRP A 5 2.63 10.09 -5.30
C TRP A 5 2.89 10.00 -3.79
N TYR A 6 4.16 9.89 -3.42
CA TYR A 6 4.57 9.70 -2.03
C TYR A 6 5.57 10.78 -1.62
N ILE A 7 5.50 11.17 -0.34
CA ILE A 7 6.51 12.02 0.31
C ILE A 7 7.46 11.08 1.07
N PRO A 8 8.79 11.11 0.80
CA PRO A 8 9.74 10.26 1.50
C PRO A 8 9.81 10.62 3.00
N PRO A 9 9.93 9.63 3.90
CA PRO A 9 9.97 9.89 5.33
C PRO A 9 11.33 10.48 5.73
N LEU A 10 11.30 11.44 6.65
CA LEU A 10 12.48 11.77 7.47
C LEU A 10 12.74 10.57 8.39
N SER A 11 13.72 9.73 8.03
CA SER A 11 14.21 8.65 8.91
C SER A 11 14.76 9.26 10.22
N PRO A 12 15.01 8.48 11.30
CA PRO A 12 15.44 8.99 12.61
C PRO A 12 16.88 9.57 12.60
N VAL A 13 17.12 10.56 11.73
CA VAL A 13 18.33 11.36 11.61
C VAL A 13 18.50 12.19 12.88
N VAL A 14 17.41 12.80 13.36
CA VAL A 14 17.42 13.62 14.58
C VAL A 14 17.88 12.80 15.79
N ASP A 15 17.43 11.55 15.91
CA ASP A 15 17.83 10.65 17.00
C ASP A 15 19.31 10.25 16.91
N ALA A 16 19.85 10.14 15.68
CA ALA A 16 21.27 9.85 15.47
C ALA A 16 22.14 11.05 15.85
N VAL A 17 21.77 12.26 15.40
CA VAL A 17 22.52 13.50 15.68
C VAL A 17 22.47 13.90 17.14
N SER A 18 21.31 13.74 17.79
CA SER A 18 21.14 14.09 19.20
C SER A 18 21.99 13.23 20.14
N ARG A 19 22.41 12.03 19.71
CA ARG A 19 23.29 11.14 20.50
C ARG A 19 24.71 11.67 20.62
N ASP A 20 25.17 12.44 19.64
CA ASP A 20 26.51 13.02 19.61
C ASP A 20 26.58 14.37 20.34
N GLY A 21 25.55 14.72 21.13
CA GLY A 21 25.50 15.95 21.93
C GLY A 21 25.25 17.23 21.13
N HIS A 22 24.99 17.10 19.83
CA HIS A 22 24.65 18.21 18.95
C HIS A 22 23.13 18.44 18.97
N ASP A 23 22.70 19.69 18.76
CA ASP A 23 21.28 19.98 18.56
C ASP A 23 20.82 19.31 17.26
N GLY A 24 20.10 18.20 17.41
CA GLY A 24 19.61 17.37 16.30
C GLY A 24 18.57 18.05 15.42
N GLU A 25 18.09 19.24 15.79
CA GLU A 25 17.20 20.03 14.94
C GLU A 25 17.78 21.40 14.57
N ASP A 26 19.07 21.63 14.80
CA ASP A 26 19.80 22.72 14.15
C ASP A 26 20.02 22.40 12.66
N LEU A 27 19.90 23.41 11.81
CA LEU A 27 19.87 23.26 10.36
C LEU A 27 21.20 22.71 9.82
N GLY A 28 22.33 23.19 10.35
CA GLY A 28 23.66 22.71 9.97
C GLY A 28 23.84 21.22 10.26
N ASN A 29 23.37 20.78 11.42
CA ASN A 29 23.46 19.39 11.84
C ASN A 29 22.46 18.50 11.09
N LEU A 30 21.23 18.97 10.85
CA LEU A 30 20.21 18.26 10.07
C LEU A 30 20.65 18.02 8.63
N PHE A 31 21.25 19.02 7.98
CA PHE A 31 21.72 18.89 6.60
C PHE A 31 22.94 17.98 6.48
N GLY A 32 23.88 18.07 7.42
CA GLY A 32 25.02 17.14 7.47
C GLY A 32 24.62 15.70 7.77
N ALA A 33 23.49 15.50 8.46
CA ALA A 33 23.03 14.19 8.87
C ALA A 33 22.06 13.53 7.87
N LEU A 34 21.69 14.21 6.79
CA LEU A 34 20.99 13.55 5.67
C LEU A 34 21.82 12.41 5.08
N ASP A 35 23.15 12.53 5.08
CA ASP A 35 24.04 11.44 4.66
C ASP A 35 24.13 10.29 5.68
N ALA A 36 23.72 10.55 6.93
CA ALA A 36 23.68 9.59 8.04
C ALA A 36 22.29 8.92 8.21
N LEU A 37 21.39 9.07 7.23
CA LEU A 37 20.10 8.38 7.22
C LEU A 37 20.29 6.87 7.41
N ARG A 38 19.55 6.29 8.36
CA ARG A 38 19.49 4.83 8.56
C ARG A 38 19.07 4.08 7.28
N ILE A 39 18.18 4.68 6.51
CA ILE A 39 17.75 4.17 5.21
C ILE A 39 18.61 4.85 4.14
N PRO A 40 19.39 4.11 3.33
CA PRO A 40 20.19 4.71 2.28
C PRO A 40 19.33 5.52 1.33
N ILE A 41 19.74 6.75 1.02
CA ILE A 41 19.01 7.62 0.10
C ILE A 41 18.86 6.99 -1.29
N ALA A 42 19.84 6.19 -1.71
CA ALA A 42 19.79 5.41 -2.94
C ALA A 42 18.57 4.48 -3.00
N TYR A 43 18.19 3.86 -1.88
CA TYR A 43 16.99 3.01 -1.84
C TYR A 43 15.71 3.81 -2.10
N LEU A 44 15.60 5.01 -1.51
CA LEU A 44 14.45 5.89 -1.75
C LEU A 44 14.43 6.42 -3.18
N ALA A 45 15.59 6.66 -3.78
CA ALA A 45 15.72 7.12 -5.15
C ALA A 45 15.26 6.05 -6.16
N GLU A 46 15.65 4.80 -5.96
CA GLU A 46 15.17 3.67 -6.77
C GLU A 46 13.63 3.54 -6.72
N LEU A 47 13.02 3.81 -5.55
CA LEU A 47 11.58 3.67 -5.38
C LEU A 47 10.78 4.85 -5.97
N PHE A 48 11.27 6.08 -5.83
CA PHE A 48 10.47 7.28 -6.11
C PHE A 48 10.91 8.06 -7.36
N THR A 49 12.18 7.95 -7.75
CA THR A 49 12.80 8.87 -8.73
C THR A 49 13.66 8.13 -9.77
N ALA A 50 13.45 6.82 -9.93
CA ALA A 50 14.20 5.97 -10.86
C ALA A 50 15.73 6.04 -10.68
N GLY A 51 16.18 6.15 -9.42
CA GLY A 51 17.59 6.20 -9.04
C GLY A 51 18.16 7.60 -8.84
N ASP A 52 17.39 8.68 -9.09
CA ASP A 52 17.88 10.06 -8.88
C ASP A 52 17.83 10.47 -7.39
N THR A 53 19.00 10.44 -6.75
CA THR A 53 19.17 10.78 -5.33
C THR A 53 19.01 12.26 -5.03
N GLU A 54 19.29 13.15 -5.99
CA GLU A 54 19.26 14.60 -5.77
C GLU A 54 17.84 15.10 -5.52
N VAL A 55 16.88 14.54 -6.25
CA VAL A 55 15.45 14.86 -6.07
C VAL A 55 15.00 14.48 -4.66
N VAL A 56 15.35 13.27 -4.20
CA VAL A 56 15.00 12.82 -2.85
C VAL A 56 15.69 13.66 -1.79
N ALA A 57 16.99 13.96 -1.96
CA ALA A 57 17.75 14.80 -1.04
C ALA A 57 17.16 16.21 -0.94
N GLY A 58 16.70 16.77 -2.06
CA GLY A 58 16.01 18.06 -2.09
C GLY A 58 14.69 18.05 -1.30
N VAL A 59 13.89 16.99 -1.43
CA VAL A 59 12.64 16.85 -0.66
C VAL A 59 12.92 16.71 0.83
N LEU A 60 13.90 15.89 1.21
CA LEU A 60 14.28 15.70 2.61
C LEU A 60 14.82 16.99 3.24
N ARG A 61 15.63 17.77 2.50
CA ARG A 61 16.09 19.11 2.93
C ARG A 61 14.92 20.05 3.20
N ARG A 62 13.90 20.10 2.34
CA ARG A 62 12.70 20.94 2.55
C ARG A 62 11.93 20.54 3.81
N LEU A 63 11.75 19.24 4.05
CA LEU A 63 11.08 18.75 5.26
C LEU A 63 11.87 19.08 6.53
N ALA A 64 13.21 18.94 6.48
CA ALA A 64 14.10 19.31 7.58
C ALA A 64 14.06 20.83 7.86
N ALA A 65 14.11 21.66 6.82
CA ALA A 65 14.02 23.12 6.94
C ALA A 65 12.70 23.56 7.57
N MET A 66 11.57 22.98 7.16
CA MET A 66 10.27 23.25 7.80
C MET A 66 10.26 22.87 9.27
N ARG A 67 10.81 21.71 9.63
CA ARG A 67 10.87 21.26 11.03
C ARG A 67 11.69 22.23 11.88
N CYS A 68 12.87 22.63 11.40
CA CYS A 68 13.74 23.58 12.08
C CYS A 68 13.07 24.96 12.24
N TYR A 69 12.50 25.50 11.17
CA TYR A 69 11.84 26.81 11.18
C TYR A 69 10.61 26.84 12.10
N MET A 70 9.74 25.82 12.02
CA MET A 70 8.56 25.74 12.88
C MET A 70 8.90 25.47 14.34
N ARG A 71 10.03 24.83 14.62
CA ARG A 71 10.53 24.66 16.00
C ARG A 71 10.85 26.00 16.63
N ASP A 72 11.58 26.87 15.94
CA ASP A 72 11.94 28.18 16.50
C ASP A 72 10.68 29.00 16.85
N ILE A 73 9.68 28.97 15.98
CA ILE A 73 8.37 29.59 16.22
C ILE A 73 7.69 28.98 17.45
N ASN A 74 7.66 27.65 17.56
CA ASN A 74 7.02 26.95 18.69
C ASN A 74 7.75 27.19 20.02
N LEU A 75 9.05 27.45 19.99
CA LEU A 75 9.87 27.79 21.15
C LEU A 75 9.83 29.30 21.49
N GLY A 76 9.11 30.12 20.72
CA GLY A 76 9.05 31.57 20.89
C GLY A 76 10.36 32.29 20.57
N ARG A 77 11.22 31.68 19.75
CA ARG A 77 12.44 32.29 19.22
C ARG A 77 12.10 33.17 18.02
N GLU A 78 13.01 34.07 17.66
CA GLU A 78 12.88 34.86 16.44
C GLU A 78 12.89 33.94 15.21
N THR A 79 12.07 34.27 14.21
CA THR A 79 12.08 33.55 12.94
C THR A 79 13.40 33.79 12.23
N GLN A 80 13.90 32.75 11.57
CA GLN A 80 15.17 32.78 10.86
C GLN A 80 14.92 32.61 9.35
N PRO A 81 14.78 33.71 8.57
CA PRO A 81 14.37 33.65 7.15
C PRO A 81 15.36 32.88 6.26
N HIS A 82 16.64 32.84 6.64
CA HIS A 82 17.67 32.11 5.90
C HIS A 82 17.42 30.59 5.84
N ILE A 83 16.62 30.03 6.75
CA ILE A 83 16.25 28.61 6.78
C ILE A 83 15.40 28.25 5.54
N PRO A 84 14.23 28.87 5.31
CA PRO A 84 13.48 28.69 4.06
C PRO A 84 14.30 28.98 2.80
N GLU A 85 15.10 30.05 2.81
CA GLU A 85 15.90 30.46 1.65
C GLU A 85 16.92 29.38 1.23
N SER A 86 17.49 28.64 2.20
CA SER A 86 18.44 27.56 1.95
C SER A 86 17.89 26.42 1.09
N VAL A 87 16.55 26.26 1.05
CA VAL A 87 15.85 25.26 0.26
C VAL A 87 15.04 25.87 -0.90
N GLY A 88 15.25 27.16 -1.17
CA GLY A 88 14.58 27.90 -2.22
C GLY A 88 13.10 28.15 -1.95
N MET A 89 12.71 28.28 -0.68
CA MET A 89 11.32 28.58 -0.27
C MET A 89 11.25 29.91 0.47
N THR A 90 10.08 30.55 0.48
CA THR A 90 9.80 31.70 1.35
C THR A 90 9.25 31.25 2.70
N GLU A 91 9.24 32.15 3.69
CA GLU A 91 8.61 31.89 4.99
C GLU A 91 7.14 31.50 4.82
N GLU A 92 6.39 32.21 3.97
CA GLU A 92 4.98 31.91 3.70
C GLU A 92 4.80 30.52 3.08
N GLN A 93 5.70 30.12 2.18
CA GLN A 93 5.66 28.78 1.58
C GLN A 93 5.90 27.68 2.61
N ILE A 94 6.82 27.89 3.56
CA ILE A 94 7.01 26.96 4.67
C ILE A 94 5.77 26.90 5.56
N TYR A 95 5.14 28.03 5.87
CA TYR A 95 3.88 28.04 6.63
C TYR A 95 2.74 27.31 5.91
N GLN A 96 2.59 27.47 4.59
CA GLN A 96 1.60 26.73 3.81
C GLN A 96 1.91 25.22 3.80
N MET A 97 3.18 24.85 3.66
CA MET A 97 3.60 23.45 3.74
C MET A 97 3.29 22.85 5.12
N TYR A 98 3.58 23.58 6.20
CA TYR A 98 3.23 23.17 7.57
C TYR A 98 1.70 23.03 7.75
N ARG A 99 0.91 23.96 7.21
CA ARG A 99 -0.54 23.87 7.22
C ARG A 99 -1.05 22.59 6.55
N LEU A 100 -0.52 22.25 5.37
CA LEU A 100 -0.93 21.07 4.62
C LEU A 100 -0.48 19.75 5.27
N LEU A 101 0.75 19.70 5.80
CA LEU A 101 1.37 18.46 6.29
C LEU A 101 1.11 18.21 7.78
N ALA A 102 1.15 19.24 8.63
CA ALA A 102 1.07 19.09 10.08
C ALA A 102 -0.33 19.38 10.64
N VAL A 103 -0.96 20.48 10.21
CA VAL A 103 -2.35 20.80 10.64
C VAL A 103 -3.35 19.93 9.88
N ALA A 104 -3.17 19.84 8.56
CA ALA A 104 -3.83 18.88 7.67
C ALA A 104 -5.34 18.78 7.88
N LYS A 105 -6.06 19.92 7.86
CA LYS A 105 -7.52 19.97 8.01
C LYS A 105 -8.22 19.12 6.95
N TYR A 106 -9.37 18.55 7.30
CA TYR A 106 -10.10 17.63 6.42
C TYR A 106 -10.43 18.25 5.06
N GLU A 107 -10.95 19.48 5.08
CA GLU A 107 -11.29 20.27 3.89
C GLU A 107 -10.10 20.61 2.97
N GLU A 108 -8.88 20.58 3.50
CA GLU A 108 -7.65 20.86 2.76
C GLU A 108 -6.99 19.58 2.24
N ARG A 109 -7.27 18.44 2.88
CA ARG A 109 -6.73 17.12 2.49
C ARG A 109 -7.48 16.53 1.29
N TYR A 110 -8.79 16.75 1.23
CA TYR A 110 -9.66 16.16 0.22
C TYR A 110 -10.36 17.25 -0.59
N VAL A 111 -9.67 17.74 -1.62
CA VAL A 111 -10.27 18.62 -2.63
C VAL A 111 -10.74 17.77 -3.80
N ILE A 112 -11.80 16.99 -3.57
CA ILE A 112 -12.41 16.13 -4.58
C ILE A 112 -13.61 16.89 -5.15
N PRO A 113 -13.55 17.40 -6.40
CA PRO A 113 -14.68 18.07 -7.01
C PRO A 113 -15.84 17.09 -7.17
N THR A 114 -17.07 17.61 -7.18
CA THR A 114 -18.21 16.79 -7.57
C THR A 114 -17.98 16.29 -8.99
N SER A 115 -18.08 14.97 -9.19
CA SER A 115 -18.12 14.42 -10.54
C SER A 115 -19.31 15.04 -11.25
N TYR A 116 -19.06 15.66 -12.41
CA TYR A 116 -20.12 16.20 -13.26
C TYR A 116 -21.07 15.07 -13.64
N ALA A 117 -22.20 14.99 -12.94
CA ALA A 117 -23.39 14.35 -13.47
C ALA A 117 -23.96 15.35 -14.48
N GLY A 118 -23.65 15.16 -15.76
CA GLY A 118 -24.28 15.93 -16.84
C GLY A 118 -25.78 15.67 -16.90
N GLU A 119 -26.42 15.96 -18.03
CA GLU A 119 -27.83 15.65 -18.31
C GLU A 119 -28.11 14.13 -18.31
N LEU A 120 -27.93 13.49 -17.16
CA LEU A 120 -28.55 12.23 -16.83
C LEU A 120 -30.03 12.58 -16.60
N PRO A 121 -30.97 12.00 -17.37
CA PRO A 121 -32.38 12.26 -17.18
C PRO A 121 -32.74 12.07 -15.71
N ALA A 122 -33.62 12.89 -15.15
CA ALA A 122 -33.99 12.84 -13.72
C ALA A 122 -34.31 11.41 -13.22
N ALA A 123 -34.77 10.53 -14.11
CA ALA A 123 -34.96 9.09 -13.89
C ALA A 123 -33.69 8.33 -13.42
N ALA A 124 -32.50 8.72 -13.87
CA ALA A 124 -31.22 8.14 -13.46
C ALA A 124 -30.68 8.70 -12.13
N MET A 125 -31.21 9.83 -11.65
CA MET A 125 -30.81 10.42 -10.36
C MET A 125 -31.74 10.02 -9.21
N THR A 126 -32.97 9.58 -9.51
CA THR A 126 -33.90 8.94 -8.56
C THR A 126 -33.64 7.45 -8.35
N ASP A 127 -32.63 6.87 -9.01
CA ASP A 127 -32.21 5.48 -8.75
C ASP A 127 -31.34 5.37 -7.49
N ASP A 128 -31.80 6.03 -6.42
CA ASP A 128 -31.47 5.60 -5.07
C ASP A 128 -32.17 4.25 -4.92
N MET A 129 -31.38 3.18 -5.04
CA MET A 129 -31.69 1.74 -4.91
C MET A 129 -31.84 0.91 -6.20
N GLY A 130 -30.94 1.01 -7.20
CA GLY A 130 -31.10 0.10 -8.34
C GLY A 130 -29.99 -0.13 -9.37
N CYS A 131 -28.87 0.59 -9.42
CA CYS A 131 -27.79 0.29 -10.38
C CYS A 131 -26.94 -0.94 -10.00
N SER A 132 -27.54 -1.96 -9.41
CA SER A 132 -26.96 -3.30 -9.37
C SER A 132 -27.46 -4.08 -10.59
N LEU A 133 -26.57 -4.46 -11.50
CA LEU A 133 -26.91 -5.38 -12.63
C LEU A 133 -27.28 -6.80 -12.14
N SER A 134 -27.26 -7.03 -10.83
CA SER A 134 -27.71 -8.23 -10.13
C SER A 134 -29.23 -8.25 -9.93
N VAL A 135 -29.98 -7.94 -10.98
CA VAL A 135 -31.40 -8.29 -11.05
C VAL A 135 -31.49 -9.67 -11.70
N ASP A 136 -32.41 -10.52 -11.28
CA ASP A 136 -32.64 -11.82 -11.92
C ASP A 136 -32.94 -11.59 -13.42
N GLY A 137 -32.08 -12.11 -14.30
CA GLY A 137 -32.12 -11.83 -15.76
C GLY A 137 -31.50 -10.51 -16.25
N GLY A 138 -30.71 -9.81 -15.44
CA GLY A 138 -30.06 -8.53 -15.80
C GLY A 138 -28.85 -8.66 -16.75
N PRO A 139 -28.38 -7.55 -17.36
CA PRO A 139 -27.25 -7.55 -18.31
C PRO A 139 -25.94 -7.86 -17.58
N GLY A 140 -25.62 -9.15 -17.47
CA GLY A 140 -24.54 -9.70 -16.66
C GLY A 140 -24.85 -11.13 -16.18
N MET A 141 -26.15 -11.44 -16.07
CA MET A 141 -26.69 -12.79 -15.87
C MET A 141 -27.22 -13.30 -17.20
N TYR A 142 -26.31 -13.61 -18.13
CA TYR A 142 -26.68 -14.54 -19.18
C TYR A 142 -27.02 -15.88 -18.51
N GLU A 143 -28.18 -16.46 -18.81
CA GLU A 143 -28.52 -17.82 -18.36
C GLU A 143 -27.61 -18.87 -19.05
N SER A 144 -26.83 -18.46 -20.07
CA SER A 144 -25.91 -19.32 -20.81
C SER A 144 -24.76 -18.48 -21.39
N GLY A 145 -23.59 -18.61 -20.77
CA GLY A 145 -22.35 -18.06 -21.31
C GLY A 145 -21.78 -18.99 -22.37
N PRO A 146 -20.72 -18.60 -23.10
CA PRO A 146 -20.05 -19.48 -24.06
C PRO A 146 -19.45 -20.75 -23.43
N PHE A 147 -19.46 -20.84 -22.10
CA PHE A 147 -19.12 -22.02 -21.31
C PHE A 147 -20.39 -22.42 -20.54
N GLY A 148 -20.92 -23.60 -20.84
CA GLY A 148 -22.29 -24.03 -20.51
C GLY A 148 -22.71 -23.99 -19.04
N GLN A 149 -24.03 -24.06 -18.86
CA GLN A 149 -24.78 -24.05 -17.59
C GLN A 149 -24.22 -25.05 -16.57
N GLY A 150 -23.99 -24.60 -15.34
CA GLY A 150 -23.54 -25.53 -14.29
C GLY A 150 -23.29 -24.96 -12.90
N SER A 151 -23.84 -23.79 -12.52
CA SER A 151 -23.87 -23.39 -11.11
C SER A 151 -25.31 -23.44 -10.62
N PRO A 152 -25.69 -24.43 -9.79
CA PRO A 152 -26.99 -24.39 -9.12
C PRO A 152 -26.99 -23.21 -8.14
N THR A 153 -28.15 -22.58 -8.02
CA THR A 153 -28.47 -21.66 -6.94
C THR A 153 -28.19 -22.32 -5.57
N PRO A 154 -27.78 -21.57 -4.54
CA PRO A 154 -27.52 -22.15 -3.24
C PRO A 154 -28.85 -22.57 -2.60
N VAL A 155 -29.19 -23.85 -2.73
CA VAL A 155 -30.27 -24.50 -1.96
C VAL A 155 -29.77 -24.81 -0.55
N PRO A 156 -30.60 -24.62 0.50
CA PRO A 156 -30.21 -24.94 1.87
C PRO A 156 -29.92 -26.44 1.99
N ILE A 157 -28.69 -26.77 2.39
CA ILE A 157 -28.20 -28.14 2.51
C ILE A 157 -28.77 -28.75 3.79
N ALA A 158 -29.66 -29.73 3.67
CA ALA A 158 -29.98 -30.66 4.75
C ALA A 158 -28.77 -31.58 5.00
N VAL A 159 -28.58 -32.01 6.27
CA VAL A 159 -27.43 -32.83 6.72
C VAL A 159 -27.24 -34.09 5.86
N GLU A 160 -28.32 -34.64 5.33
CA GLU A 160 -28.31 -35.83 4.48
C GLU A 160 -27.59 -35.59 3.13
N SER A 161 -27.71 -34.39 2.56
CA SER A 161 -27.08 -34.01 1.30
C SER A 161 -25.55 -33.83 1.41
N PHE A 162 -25.06 -33.50 2.61
CA PHE A 162 -23.63 -33.37 2.90
C PHE A 162 -22.91 -34.74 2.85
N HIS A 163 -23.54 -35.78 3.42
CA HIS A 163 -22.98 -37.14 3.41
C HIS A 163 -22.93 -37.75 2.00
N ALA A 164 -23.89 -37.41 1.12
CA ALA A 164 -23.89 -37.88 -0.26
C ALA A 164 -22.69 -37.35 -1.08
N LEU A 165 -22.31 -36.09 -0.87
CA LEU A 165 -21.17 -35.46 -1.53
C LEU A 165 -19.82 -35.99 -1.03
N GLN A 166 -19.73 -36.34 0.26
CA GLN A 166 -18.51 -36.90 0.85
C GLN A 166 -18.16 -38.27 0.24
N HIS A 167 -19.15 -39.10 -0.08
CA HIS A 167 -18.91 -40.38 -0.74
C HIS A 167 -18.51 -40.25 -2.21
N ALA A 168 -19.01 -39.24 -2.93
CA ALA A 168 -18.66 -38.98 -4.33
C ALA A 168 -17.21 -38.49 -4.53
N GLY A 169 -16.60 -37.87 -3.50
CA GLY A 169 -15.21 -37.38 -3.55
C GLY A 169 -14.11 -38.45 -3.53
N SER A 170 -14.46 -39.73 -3.35
CA SER A 170 -13.49 -40.83 -3.21
C SER A 170 -13.17 -41.58 -4.52
N ALA A 171 -13.81 -41.23 -5.65
CA ALA A 171 -13.79 -42.04 -6.86
C ALA A 171 -13.08 -41.41 -8.08
N ALA A 172 -12.10 -40.52 -7.89
CA ALA A 172 -11.33 -39.93 -8.99
C ALA A 172 -9.82 -40.07 -8.80
N THR A 173 -9.31 -41.30 -8.98
CA THR A 173 -7.87 -41.53 -9.24
C THR A 173 -7.72 -42.26 -10.56
N GLY A 174 -7.21 -41.57 -11.59
CA GLY A 174 -6.92 -42.19 -12.87
C GLY A 174 -6.46 -41.19 -13.93
N GLY A 175 -5.14 -41.00 -14.05
CA GLY A 175 -4.55 -40.26 -15.16
C GLY A 175 -3.10 -39.87 -14.91
N ALA A 176 -2.16 -40.59 -15.55
CA ALA A 176 -0.73 -40.35 -15.48
C ALA A 176 -0.34 -38.98 -16.06
N GLY A 177 0.26 -38.12 -15.25
CA GLY A 177 0.82 -36.82 -15.63
C GLY A 177 0.82 -35.83 -14.47
N ARG A 178 2.01 -35.29 -14.13
CA ARG A 178 2.33 -34.28 -13.09
C ARG A 178 1.19 -33.97 -12.11
N SER A 179 1.31 -34.50 -10.89
CA SER A 179 0.35 -34.36 -9.77
C SER A 179 -0.16 -32.92 -9.62
N ARG A 180 -1.37 -32.66 -10.14
CA ARG A 180 -2.11 -31.42 -9.89
C ARG A 180 -2.93 -31.63 -8.62
N VAL A 181 -2.59 -30.89 -7.57
CA VAL A 181 -3.35 -30.89 -6.32
C VAL A 181 -4.56 -29.97 -6.49
N ASN A 182 -5.76 -30.47 -6.21
CA ASN A 182 -6.98 -29.65 -6.19
C ASN A 182 -7.06 -28.88 -4.86
N LEU A 183 -6.87 -27.57 -4.93
CA LEU A 183 -6.82 -26.68 -3.76
C LEU A 183 -8.20 -26.43 -3.12
N LEU A 184 -9.30 -26.79 -3.79
CA LEU A 184 -10.65 -26.60 -3.27
C LEU A 184 -11.03 -27.60 -2.16
N ASN A 185 -10.31 -28.73 -2.07
CA ASN A 185 -10.50 -29.76 -1.04
C ASN A 185 -9.26 -29.94 -0.16
N TRP A 186 -8.37 -28.94 -0.09
CA TRP A 186 -7.12 -29.05 0.66
C TRP A 186 -7.37 -28.94 2.17
N ASP A 187 -7.04 -30.02 2.90
CA ASP A 187 -7.06 -30.08 4.36
C ASP A 187 -5.70 -29.63 4.93
N PRO A 188 -5.62 -28.59 5.76
CA PRO A 188 -4.37 -28.11 6.35
C PRO A 188 -3.73 -29.10 7.35
N ASN A 189 -4.46 -30.11 7.82
CA ASN A 189 -3.92 -31.16 8.71
C ASN A 189 -3.42 -32.40 7.93
N GLY A 190 -3.64 -32.45 6.61
CA GLY A 190 -3.21 -33.55 5.73
C GLY A 190 -1.99 -33.17 4.90
N ALA A 191 -0.99 -34.06 4.83
CA ALA A 191 0.18 -33.85 3.97
C ALA A 191 -0.23 -33.98 2.49
N ALA A 192 -0.26 -32.86 1.75
CA ALA A 192 -0.54 -32.86 0.32
C ALA A 192 0.69 -33.37 -0.46
N ALA A 193 0.63 -34.61 -0.93
CA ALA A 193 1.69 -35.22 -1.72
C ALA A 193 1.96 -34.42 -3.01
N GLY A 194 3.19 -33.94 -3.19
CA GLY A 194 3.62 -33.18 -4.36
C GLY A 194 3.53 -31.66 -4.26
N LEU A 195 3.08 -31.11 -3.13
CA LEU A 195 3.03 -29.65 -2.90
C LEU A 195 4.35 -29.08 -2.38
N PHE A 196 5.17 -29.92 -1.75
CA PHE A 196 6.52 -29.59 -1.29
C PHE A 196 7.52 -30.62 -1.84
N PRO A 197 8.74 -30.21 -2.21
CA PRO A 197 9.80 -31.14 -2.57
C PRO A 197 10.09 -32.07 -1.39
N GLU A 198 10.29 -33.36 -1.67
CA GLU A 198 10.61 -34.33 -0.62
C GLU A 198 11.90 -33.92 0.10
N PRO A 199 11.94 -33.98 1.44
CA PRO A 199 13.14 -33.68 2.20
C PRO A 199 14.24 -34.66 1.78
N GLN A 200 15.31 -34.14 1.17
CA GLN A 200 16.45 -34.97 0.82
C GLN A 200 17.11 -35.48 2.10
N PRO A 201 17.49 -36.76 2.18
CA PRO A 201 18.21 -37.27 3.32
C PRO A 201 19.51 -36.50 3.50
N SER A 202 19.71 -35.92 4.69
CA SER A 202 20.95 -35.26 5.06
C SER A 202 22.09 -36.27 4.91
N LYS A 203 23.03 -36.00 4.00
CA LYS A 203 24.27 -36.75 3.96
C LYS A 203 25.05 -36.40 5.23
N ASP A 204 25.06 -37.34 6.16
CA ASP A 204 26.01 -37.37 7.27
C ASP A 204 27.42 -37.11 6.73
N VAL A 205 27.98 -35.96 7.09
CA VAL A 205 29.42 -35.73 7.01
C VAL A 205 30.00 -36.36 8.27
N VAL A 206 30.51 -37.58 8.11
CA VAL A 206 31.40 -38.21 9.09
C VAL A 206 32.71 -38.57 8.39
N GLN A 207 33.77 -37.90 8.87
CA GLN A 207 35.20 -38.24 8.88
C GLN A 207 36.02 -38.14 7.57
N ARG A 208 36.92 -37.15 7.52
CA ARG A 208 38.30 -37.23 8.05
C ARG A 208 38.90 -35.85 8.25
#